data_AF-A0A9D5CAV2-F1
#
_entry.id   AF-A0A9D5CAV2-F1
#
_cell.length_a   1.000
_cell.length_b   1.000
_cell.length_c   1.000
_cell.angle_alpha   90.00
_cell.angle_beta   90.00
_cell.angle_gamma   90.00
#
_symmetry.space_group_name_H-M   'P 1'
#
loop_
_entity.id
_entity.type
_entity.pdbx_description
1 polymer ?
#
loop_
_entity_poly.entity_id
_entity_poly.type
_entity_poly.pdbx_seq_one_letter_code
_entity_poly.pdbx_strand_id
1 'polypeptide(L)'
;MGAVSEDAQYLAYGLSSSGSDWVTIKVMIVADKKTLPDTLSWVKFSSISWTQDGKGFFYSRYPAPKEHSELDAGTETNINLNHELYYHFLGTRQSEDILCWRDPENPKYLFSSQVTDDGKYLLLDIEEGCDPVNKLYYCDLSALPLGLGGYKDTKSMLPFIKLVDNFEASYRAVSNDDTEFTFISNKDAPKYKLIRVNIKEPGLWTDVLPESAKDVLESAYAVNGNQLLVSYLSDVKYVVQLLDLKNRDLAAPVTDRYWHSTGVPEMKIFREILVPGFDRSDFQVKTGHAWTSDYGCSDIKEEFEWLIKYSPLHNVRRPWEKPAGEACQYPPTMLLTADHDDRVVPLHSLKLLATMQYVLCTSINNSPQTNPIIARIDRKAGHGAGRPTQKMIDETADRYSFLAKMMGASWIG
;
A
#
# COMPACT_ATOMS: atom_id res chain seq x y z
N MET A 1 10.39 -4.58 0.28
CA MET A 1 10.94 -3.46 1.09
C MET A 1 12.43 -3.68 1.30
N GLY A 2 13.21 -2.62 1.47
CA GLY A 2 14.61 -2.69 1.87
C GLY A 2 15.17 -1.29 2.15
N ALA A 3 16.15 -1.19 3.04
CA ALA A 3 16.80 0.06 3.41
C ALA A 3 18.28 -0.20 3.72
N VAL A 4 19.13 0.71 3.26
CA VAL A 4 20.57 0.70 3.53
C VAL A 4 20.81 1.52 4.79
N SER A 5 21.73 1.08 5.66
CA SER A 5 22.16 1.88 6.80
C SER A 5 22.87 3.15 6.33
N GLU A 6 22.86 4.19 7.15
CA GLU A 6 23.40 5.51 6.81
C GLU A 6 24.89 5.49 6.44
N ASP A 7 25.66 4.59 7.05
CA ASP A 7 27.08 4.36 6.76
C ASP A 7 27.33 3.38 5.60
N ALA A 8 26.26 2.94 4.92
CA ALA A 8 26.25 1.95 3.85
C ALA A 8 26.88 0.60 4.18
N GLN A 9 27.02 0.25 5.45
CA GLN A 9 27.58 -1.04 5.87
C GLN A 9 26.57 -2.19 5.79
N TYR A 10 25.29 -1.90 6.02
CA TYR A 10 24.24 -2.91 6.12
C TYR A 10 23.09 -2.62 5.17
N LEU A 11 22.51 -3.69 4.62
CA LEU A 11 21.23 -3.68 3.91
C LEU A 11 20.26 -4.54 4.70
N ALA A 12 19.19 -3.94 5.21
CA ALA A 12 18.02 -4.67 5.66
C ALA A 12 17.06 -4.84 4.47
N TYR A 13 16.61 -6.06 4.21
CA TYR A 13 15.77 -6.38 3.06
C TYR A 13 14.68 -7.37 3.43
N GLY A 14 13.49 -7.15 2.88
CA GLY A 14 12.33 -8.00 3.09
C GLY A 14 12.23 -9.11 2.05
N LEU A 15 12.05 -10.34 2.50
CA LEU A 15 11.72 -11.49 1.67
C LEU A 15 10.23 -11.83 1.83
N SER A 16 9.53 -11.93 0.71
CA SER A 16 8.19 -12.49 0.62
C SER A 16 8.26 -13.82 -0.11
N SER A 17 7.42 -14.78 0.32
CA SER A 17 7.26 -16.08 -0.34
C SER A 17 5.89 -16.17 -0.99
N SER A 18 5.82 -16.80 -2.16
CA SER A 18 4.57 -17.01 -2.91
C SER A 18 3.77 -15.72 -3.23
N GLY A 19 4.38 -14.53 -3.15
CA GLY A 19 3.73 -13.26 -3.45
C GLY A 19 2.78 -12.73 -2.37
N SER A 20 2.80 -13.31 -1.16
CA SER A 20 2.11 -12.76 0.00
C SER A 20 2.70 -11.42 0.42
N ASP A 21 1.89 -10.53 0.95
CA ASP A 21 2.35 -9.29 1.59
C ASP A 21 3.13 -9.53 2.90
N TRP A 22 3.14 -10.74 3.45
CA TRP A 22 4.00 -11.08 4.60
C TRP A 22 5.47 -11.04 4.21
N VAL A 23 6.25 -10.42 5.08
CA VAL A 23 7.67 -10.20 4.90
C VAL A 23 8.43 -10.79 6.08
N THR A 24 9.54 -11.46 5.75
CA THR A 24 10.63 -11.72 6.70
C THR A 24 11.77 -10.76 6.39
N ILE A 25 12.12 -9.88 7.32
CA ILE A 25 13.29 -9.01 7.18
C ILE A 25 14.55 -9.82 7.50
N LYS A 26 15.56 -9.67 6.64
CA LYS A 26 16.93 -10.14 6.81
C LYS A 26 17.88 -8.96 6.73
N VAL A 27 19.07 -9.10 7.30
CA VAL A 27 20.14 -8.10 7.23
C VAL A 27 21.36 -8.70 6.55
N MET A 28 22.03 -7.92 5.71
CA MET A 28 23.24 -8.33 4.99
C MET A 28 24.30 -7.24 5.09
N ILE A 29 25.56 -7.65 5.25
CA ILE A 29 26.72 -6.77 5.13
C ILE A 29 26.91 -6.44 3.64
N VAL A 30 26.94 -5.16 3.29
CA VAL A 30 27.00 -4.72 1.89
C VAL A 30 28.32 -5.11 1.21
N ALA A 31 29.43 -4.99 1.93
CA ALA A 31 30.77 -5.17 1.38
C ALA A 31 31.04 -6.60 0.87
N ASP A 32 30.63 -7.63 1.61
CA ASP A 32 30.89 -9.04 1.29
C ASP A 32 29.63 -9.87 1.01
N LYS A 33 28.45 -9.24 1.09
CA LYS A 33 27.12 -9.85 0.87
C LYS A 33 26.80 -10.97 1.86
N LYS A 34 27.47 -11.00 3.02
CA LYS A 34 27.18 -11.98 4.07
C LYS A 34 25.88 -11.61 4.78
N THR A 35 24.93 -12.54 4.80
CA THR A 35 23.69 -12.39 5.56
C THR A 35 23.96 -12.61 7.05
N LEU A 36 23.47 -11.71 7.90
CA LEU A 36 23.54 -11.81 9.36
C LEU A 36 22.47 -12.77 9.89
N PRO A 37 22.61 -13.28 11.14
CA PRO A 37 21.63 -14.17 11.76
C PRO A 37 20.25 -13.52 11.98
N ASP A 38 20.19 -12.19 12.02
CA ASP A 38 19.01 -11.37 12.25
C ASP A 38 17.85 -11.76 11.32
N THR A 39 16.71 -12.08 11.93
CA THR A 39 15.51 -12.55 11.24
C THR A 39 14.29 -11.99 11.95
N LEU A 40 13.52 -11.15 11.25
CA LEU A 40 12.31 -10.53 11.80
C LEU A 40 11.09 -11.01 11.02
N SER A 41 10.19 -11.70 11.70
CA SER A 41 8.95 -12.24 11.14
C SER A 41 7.75 -11.34 11.46
N TRP A 42 6.60 -11.67 10.87
CA TRP A 42 5.31 -11.00 11.09
C TRP A 42 5.28 -9.53 10.64
N VAL A 43 6.11 -9.20 9.66
CA VAL A 43 6.18 -7.87 9.07
C VAL A 43 5.23 -7.79 7.89
N LYS A 44 4.37 -6.76 7.87
CA LYS A 44 3.48 -6.43 6.75
C LYS A 44 3.14 -4.94 6.86
N PHE A 45 3.10 -4.22 5.73
CA PHE A 45 2.87 -2.77 5.69
C PHE A 45 3.81 -1.94 6.60
N SER A 46 5.12 -2.24 6.51
CA SER A 46 6.16 -1.61 7.33
C SER A 46 7.16 -0.83 6.47
N SER A 47 7.69 0.26 7.03
CA SER A 47 8.97 0.85 6.61
C SER A 47 10.14 0.14 7.29
N ILE A 48 11.37 0.43 6.85
CA ILE A 48 12.60 0.10 7.58
C ILE A 48 13.36 1.42 7.71
N SER A 49 13.49 1.93 8.93
CA SER A 49 14.13 3.23 9.17
C SER A 49 15.32 3.09 10.10
N TRP A 50 16.52 3.18 9.53
CA TRP A 50 17.77 3.10 10.29
C TRP A 50 17.97 4.31 11.21
N THR A 51 18.60 4.09 12.36
CA THR A 51 19.19 5.18 13.13
C THR A 51 20.52 5.61 12.53
N GLN A 52 20.87 6.88 12.68
CA GLN A 52 22.12 7.43 12.13
C GLN A 52 23.38 6.74 12.68
N ASP A 53 23.30 6.13 13.86
CA ASP A 53 24.41 5.40 14.46
C ASP A 53 24.61 3.98 13.89
N GLY A 54 23.75 3.55 12.97
CA GLY A 54 23.85 2.25 12.30
C GLY A 54 23.64 1.03 13.20
N LYS A 55 23.26 1.22 14.47
CA LYS A 55 23.12 0.10 15.43
C LYS A 55 21.87 -0.74 15.22
N GLY A 56 20.90 -0.24 14.47
CA GLY A 56 19.60 -0.87 14.31
C GLY A 56 18.63 -0.02 13.51
N PHE A 57 17.39 -0.49 13.43
CA PHE A 57 16.34 0.17 12.66
C PHE A 57 14.97 -0.02 13.31
N PHE A 58 14.10 0.95 13.05
CA PHE A 58 12.67 0.86 13.34
C PHE A 58 11.95 0.09 12.24
N TYR A 59 10.97 -0.70 12.65
CA TYR A 59 10.07 -1.43 11.77
C TYR A 59 8.76 -1.72 12.51
N SER A 60 7.69 -1.94 11.76
CA SER A 60 6.39 -2.32 12.29
C SER A 60 6.07 -3.78 11.98
N ARG A 61 5.33 -4.42 12.88
CA ARG A 61 4.92 -5.82 12.74
C ARG A 61 3.56 -6.05 13.39
N TYR A 62 2.92 -7.13 12.99
CA TYR A 62 1.73 -7.64 13.68
C TYR A 62 2.11 -8.60 14.80
N PRO A 63 1.24 -8.81 15.79
CA PRO A 63 1.44 -9.82 16.81
C PRO A 63 1.58 -11.20 16.19
N ALA A 64 2.47 -12.01 16.74
CA ALA A 64 2.58 -13.40 16.33
C ALA A 64 1.25 -14.13 16.58
N PRO A 65 0.79 -15.01 15.65
CA PRO A 65 -0.42 -15.78 15.85
C PRO A 65 -0.31 -16.69 17.09
N LYS A 66 -1.40 -16.81 17.86
CA LYS A 66 -1.45 -17.58 19.12
C LYS A 66 -1.34 -19.09 18.93
N GLU A 67 -1.70 -19.58 17.74
CA GLU A 67 -1.55 -20.98 17.36
C GLU A 67 -0.51 -21.03 16.24
N HIS A 68 0.43 -21.98 16.33
CA HIS A 68 1.28 -22.37 15.21
C HIS A 68 0.39 -23.05 14.17
N SER A 69 -0.45 -22.28 13.48
CA SER A 69 -1.11 -22.79 12.29
C SER A 69 0.00 -22.99 11.27
N GLU A 70 0.28 -24.24 10.91
CA GLU A 70 1.13 -24.65 9.78
C GLU A 70 0.53 -24.20 8.43
N LEU A 71 -0.20 -23.08 8.40
CA LEU A 71 -0.81 -22.52 7.22
C LEU A 71 0.28 -21.84 6.38
N ASP A 72 0.26 -22.11 5.08
CA ASP A 72 1.13 -21.46 4.10
C ASP A 72 0.82 -19.95 4.11
N ALA A 73 1.82 -19.14 4.47
CA ALA A 73 1.63 -17.71 4.70
C ALA A 73 1.08 -17.02 3.43
N GLY A 74 -0.04 -16.31 3.58
CA GLY A 74 -0.76 -15.70 2.47
C GLY A 74 -2.09 -16.40 2.14
N THR A 75 -2.30 -17.63 2.60
CA THR A 75 -3.55 -18.38 2.36
C THR A 75 -4.64 -18.15 3.41
N GLU A 76 -4.27 -17.64 4.58
CA GLU A 76 -5.22 -17.34 5.65
C GLU A 76 -6.16 -16.18 5.26
N THR A 77 -7.27 -15.99 5.99
CA THR A 77 -8.23 -14.90 5.75
C THR A 77 -8.44 -14.02 6.99
N ASN A 78 -7.63 -14.19 8.02
CA ASN A 78 -7.80 -13.43 9.27
C ASN A 78 -7.50 -11.95 9.06
N ILE A 79 -8.28 -11.09 9.73
CA ILE A 79 -8.04 -9.64 9.75
C ILE A 79 -6.72 -9.32 10.47
N ASN A 80 -5.91 -8.46 9.86
CA ASN A 80 -4.68 -7.98 10.47
C ASN A 80 -5.02 -6.81 11.41
N LEU A 81 -4.82 -7.01 12.72
CA LEU A 81 -5.13 -6.03 13.77
C LEU A 81 -3.97 -5.87 14.75
N ASN A 82 -3.94 -4.73 15.44
CA ASN A 82 -2.95 -4.35 16.45
C ASN A 82 -1.55 -4.27 15.85
N HIS A 83 -1.37 -3.47 14.79
CA HIS A 83 -0.03 -3.19 14.27
C HIS A 83 0.81 -2.54 15.39
N GLU A 84 2.11 -2.81 15.45
CA GLU A 84 2.98 -2.30 16.52
C GLU A 84 4.32 -1.85 15.94
N LEU A 85 4.85 -0.73 16.44
CA LEU A 85 6.16 -0.22 16.06
C LEU A 85 7.22 -0.76 17.01
N TYR A 86 8.30 -1.32 16.45
CA TYR A 86 9.44 -1.83 17.18
C TYR A 86 10.75 -1.20 16.71
N TYR A 87 11.76 -1.29 17.58
CA TYR A 87 13.16 -1.06 17.22
C TYR A 87 13.98 -2.34 17.41
N HIS A 88 14.72 -2.71 16.36
CA HIS A 88 15.59 -3.88 16.35
C HIS A 88 17.05 -3.45 16.40
N PHE A 89 17.79 -3.95 17.39
CA PHE A 89 19.25 -3.83 17.44
C PHE A 89 19.90 -4.95 16.65
N LEU A 90 20.89 -4.63 15.81
CA LEU A 90 21.64 -5.64 15.06
C LEU A 90 22.34 -6.65 15.99
N GLY A 91 22.35 -7.91 15.56
CA GLY A 91 22.92 -9.04 16.26
C GLY A 91 22.05 -9.56 17.42
N THR A 92 20.81 -9.08 17.55
CA THR A 92 19.90 -9.51 18.62
C THR A 92 18.76 -10.39 18.09
N ARG A 93 18.06 -11.08 18.99
CA ARG A 93 16.86 -11.85 18.61
C ARG A 93 15.66 -10.92 18.50
N GLN A 94 14.74 -11.20 17.58
CA GLN A 94 13.47 -10.47 17.43
C GLN A 94 12.66 -10.35 18.75
N SER A 95 12.79 -11.32 19.65
CA SER A 95 12.15 -11.31 20.97
C SER A 95 12.69 -10.25 21.93
N GLU A 96 13.86 -9.67 21.63
CA GLU A 96 14.52 -8.62 22.41
C GLU A 96 14.27 -7.21 21.84
N ASP A 97 13.49 -7.11 20.75
CA ASP A 97 13.15 -5.85 20.13
C ASP A 97 12.34 -4.96 21.08
N ILE A 98 12.61 -3.66 21.03
CA ILE A 98 11.97 -2.68 21.90
C ILE A 98 10.62 -2.32 21.29
N LEU A 99 9.54 -2.48 22.06
CA LEU A 99 8.23 -1.97 21.68
C LEU A 99 8.22 -0.43 21.80
N CYS A 100 8.21 0.25 20.66
CA CYS A 100 8.27 1.71 20.60
C CYS A 100 6.89 2.35 20.68
N TRP A 101 5.88 1.75 20.05
CA TRP A 101 4.50 2.25 20.07
C TRP A 101 3.49 1.12 19.81
N ARG A 102 2.32 1.22 20.47
CA ARG A 102 1.11 0.44 20.17
C ARG A 102 -0.12 1.23 20.60
N ASP A 103 -1.25 0.92 19.98
CA ASP A 103 -2.55 1.48 20.35
C ASP A 103 -3.62 0.37 20.37
N PRO A 104 -3.84 -0.28 21.52
CA PRO A 104 -4.84 -1.35 21.63
C PRO A 104 -6.29 -0.84 21.58
N GLU A 105 -6.52 0.47 21.76
CA GLU A 105 -7.86 1.05 21.67
C GLU A 105 -8.29 1.22 20.20
N ASN A 106 -7.32 1.37 19.29
CA ASN A 106 -7.53 1.52 17.86
C ASN A 106 -6.84 0.39 17.06
N PRO A 107 -7.37 -0.85 17.12
CA PRO A 107 -6.70 -2.04 16.59
C PRO A 107 -6.54 -2.06 15.06
N LYS A 108 -7.19 -1.14 14.33
CA LYS A 108 -7.08 -1.03 12.86
C LYS A 108 -5.98 -0.08 12.41
N TYR A 109 -5.43 0.73 13.32
CA TYR A 109 -4.41 1.71 12.93
C TYR A 109 -3.14 1.03 12.44
N LEU A 110 -2.55 1.63 11.41
CA LEU A 110 -1.29 1.24 10.83
C LEU A 110 -0.22 2.27 11.23
N PHE A 111 0.97 1.77 11.57
CA PHE A 111 2.09 2.57 12.01
C PHE A 111 3.24 2.45 11.00
N SER A 112 3.69 3.57 10.46
CA SER A 112 4.97 3.68 9.74
C SER A 112 5.85 4.71 10.41
N SER A 113 7.16 4.54 10.29
CA SER A 113 8.11 5.46 10.89
C SER A 113 9.24 5.86 9.95
N GLN A 114 9.79 7.03 10.24
CA GLN A 114 10.94 7.60 9.55
C GLN A 114 11.81 8.34 10.57
N VAL A 115 13.11 8.09 10.53
CA VAL A 115 14.12 8.89 11.25
C VAL A 115 14.49 10.06 10.34
N THR A 116 14.59 11.26 10.90
CA THR A 116 15.02 12.46 10.18
C THR A 116 16.48 12.36 9.74
N ASP A 117 16.85 13.06 8.66
CA ASP A 117 18.20 13.06 8.09
C ASP A 117 19.29 13.52 9.09
N ASP A 118 18.92 14.33 10.09
CA ASP A 118 19.83 14.74 11.18
C ASP A 118 19.95 13.69 12.31
N GLY A 119 19.20 12.60 12.22
CA GLY A 119 19.17 11.50 13.18
C GLY A 119 18.49 11.82 14.52
N LYS A 120 17.94 13.03 14.70
CA LYS A 120 17.45 13.48 16.01
C LYS A 120 16.02 13.05 16.30
N TYR A 121 15.17 12.96 15.28
CA TYR A 121 13.75 12.73 15.47
C TYR A 121 13.31 11.42 14.81
N LEU A 122 12.48 10.67 15.53
CA LEU A 122 11.68 9.59 14.96
C LEU A 122 10.27 10.13 14.73
N LEU A 123 9.85 10.16 13.48
CA LEU A 123 8.49 10.47 13.07
C LEU A 123 7.67 9.18 13.03
N LEU A 124 6.42 9.28 13.48
CA LEU A 124 5.44 8.20 13.47
C LEU A 124 4.20 8.70 12.73
N ASP A 125 3.96 8.11 11.57
CA ASP A 125 2.74 8.29 10.80
C ASP A 125 1.75 7.20 11.22
N ILE A 126 0.52 7.63 11.50
CA ILE A 126 -0.57 6.73 11.87
C ILE A 126 -1.68 6.89 10.85
N GLU A 127 -2.05 5.79 10.20
CA GLU A 127 -3.12 5.73 9.20
C GLU A 127 -4.28 4.88 9.76
N GLU A 128 -5.52 5.21 9.40
CA GLU A 128 -6.71 4.43 9.77
C GLU A 128 -7.40 3.72 8.60
N GLY A 129 -6.91 3.94 7.38
CA GLY A 129 -7.50 3.41 6.14
C GLY A 129 -6.68 3.81 4.92
N CYS A 130 -7.33 3.93 3.76
CA CYS A 130 -6.68 4.32 2.50
C CYS A 130 -6.85 5.79 2.12
N ASP A 131 -7.61 6.56 2.91
CA ASP A 131 -7.72 8.00 2.71
C ASP A 131 -6.35 8.66 2.88
N PRO A 132 -6.04 9.72 2.11
CA PRO A 132 -4.79 10.45 2.22
C PRO A 132 -4.83 11.39 3.44
N VAL A 133 -4.92 10.80 4.63
CA VAL A 133 -4.93 11.47 5.93
C VAL A 133 -4.12 10.66 6.92
N ASN A 134 -3.39 11.33 7.82
CA ASN A 134 -2.62 10.66 8.86
C ASN A 134 -2.52 11.51 10.11
N LYS A 135 -2.42 10.85 11.27
CA LYS A 135 -1.83 11.49 12.45
C LYS A 135 -0.31 11.52 12.28
N LEU A 136 0.33 12.50 12.91
CA LEU A 136 1.77 12.65 12.87
C LEU A 136 2.29 12.94 14.27
N TYR A 137 3.06 11.99 14.81
CA TYR A 137 3.75 12.15 16.09
C TYR A 137 5.26 12.17 15.89
N TYR A 138 5.99 12.69 16.86
CA TYR A 138 7.45 12.67 16.85
C TYR A 138 8.04 12.30 18.20
N CYS A 139 9.20 11.67 18.21
CA CYS A 139 10.01 11.42 19.40
C CYS A 139 11.41 11.99 19.19
N ASP A 140 11.89 12.80 20.14
CA ASP A 140 13.27 13.30 20.14
C ASP A 140 14.20 12.22 20.70
N LEU A 141 14.88 11.52 19.78
CA LEU A 141 15.80 10.43 20.11
C LEU A 141 17.03 10.94 20.87
N SER A 142 17.45 12.18 20.59
CA SER A 142 18.60 12.80 21.24
C SER A 142 18.34 13.17 22.71
N ALA A 143 17.08 13.37 23.06
CA ALA A 143 16.64 13.66 24.43
C ALA A 143 16.46 12.42 25.31
N LEU A 144 16.65 11.21 24.78
CA LEU A 144 16.51 9.96 25.54
C LEU A 144 17.74 9.75 26.46
N PRO A 145 17.60 9.77 27.81
CA PRO A 145 18.75 9.79 28.73
C PRO A 145 19.71 8.61 28.61
N LEU A 146 19.20 7.44 28.24
CA LEU A 146 19.95 6.19 28.04
C LEU A 146 19.85 5.71 26.58
N GLY A 147 19.48 6.60 25.66
CA GLY A 147 19.14 6.25 24.28
C GLY A 147 18.03 5.21 24.19
N LEU A 148 17.94 4.54 23.05
CA LEU A 148 17.01 3.42 22.84
C LEU A 148 17.32 2.24 23.77
N GLY A 149 18.60 2.00 24.10
CA GLY A 149 19.01 0.90 24.98
C GLY A 149 18.38 0.97 26.37
N GLY A 150 18.06 2.17 26.88
CA GLY A 150 17.35 2.36 28.15
C GLY A 150 15.91 1.84 28.17
N TYR A 151 15.33 1.57 27.01
CA TYR A 151 13.99 0.98 26.88
C TYR A 151 14.03 -0.54 26.77
N LYS A 152 15.22 -1.15 26.63
CA LYS A 152 15.40 -2.60 26.67
C LYS A 152 14.93 -3.10 28.04
N ASP A 153 14.05 -4.10 28.04
CA ASP A 153 13.41 -4.68 29.23
C ASP A 153 12.46 -3.75 30.03
N THR A 154 12.18 -2.55 29.52
CA THR A 154 11.11 -1.72 30.08
C THR A 154 9.76 -2.10 29.47
N LYS A 155 8.68 -1.86 30.21
CA LYS A 155 7.31 -1.95 29.67
C LYS A 155 6.82 -0.60 29.10
N SER A 156 7.71 0.38 29.00
CA SER A 156 7.39 1.74 28.59
C SER A 156 7.60 1.91 27.09
N MET A 157 6.67 2.62 26.44
CA MET A 157 6.81 3.04 25.05
C MET A 157 7.67 4.29 24.93
N LEU A 158 8.11 4.63 23.72
CA LEU A 158 8.81 5.88 23.49
C LEU A 158 7.89 7.08 23.77
N PRO A 159 8.43 8.20 24.30
CA PRO A 159 7.65 9.36 24.68
C PRO A 159 7.31 10.23 23.46
N PHE A 160 6.43 9.73 22.60
CA PHE A 160 5.96 10.46 21.42
C PHE A 160 5.16 11.72 21.83
N ILE A 161 5.46 12.83 21.16
CA ILE A 161 4.70 14.07 21.20
C ILE A 161 3.77 14.07 19.99
N LYS A 162 2.50 14.36 20.24
CA LYS A 162 1.46 14.35 19.21
C LYS A 162 1.37 15.70 18.50
N LEU A 163 2.04 15.84 17.35
CA LEU A 163 2.02 17.08 16.57
C LEU A 163 0.65 17.29 15.89
N VAL A 164 0.11 16.22 15.30
CA VAL A 164 -1.25 16.15 14.76
C VAL A 164 -1.92 14.88 15.29
N ASP A 165 -3.02 15.01 16.04
CA ASP A 165 -3.76 13.89 16.68
C ASP A 165 -5.18 13.71 16.12
N ASN A 166 -5.35 13.96 14.82
CA ASN A 166 -6.60 13.74 14.09
C ASN A 166 -6.30 13.34 12.64
N PHE A 167 -7.34 12.95 11.89
CA PHE A 167 -7.25 12.54 10.48
C PHE A 167 -7.86 13.60 9.55
N GLU A 168 -7.44 14.86 9.67
CA GLU A 168 -7.99 15.96 8.85
C GLU A 168 -7.30 16.12 7.49
N ALA A 169 -6.03 15.70 7.38
CA ALA A 169 -5.17 15.91 6.23
C ALA A 169 -3.98 14.95 6.27
N SER A 170 -3.27 14.81 5.15
CA SER A 170 -1.99 14.14 5.08
C SER A 170 -0.85 15.11 5.45
N TYR A 171 0.16 14.59 6.15
CA TYR A 171 1.37 15.29 6.53
C TYR A 171 2.57 14.38 6.29
N ARG A 172 3.27 14.57 5.16
CA ARG A 172 4.44 13.76 4.77
C ARG A 172 5.71 14.57 4.95
N ALA A 173 6.61 14.11 5.82
CA ALA A 173 7.85 14.83 6.10
C ALA A 173 8.77 14.87 4.87
N VAL A 174 9.36 16.04 4.62
CA VAL A 174 10.31 16.27 3.53
C VAL A 174 11.70 16.52 4.09
N SER A 175 11.81 17.40 5.08
CA SER A 175 13.06 17.76 5.72
C SER A 175 12.81 18.51 7.03
N ASN A 176 13.86 18.68 7.83
CA ASN A 176 13.85 19.56 8.98
C ASN A 176 15.18 20.34 9.11
N ASP A 177 15.08 21.57 9.61
CA ASP A 177 16.20 22.35 10.12
C ASP A 177 16.05 22.43 11.65
N ASP A 178 16.63 21.48 12.37
CA ASP A 178 16.42 21.30 13.82
C ASP A 178 14.92 21.13 14.14
N THR A 179 14.27 22.12 14.76
CA THR A 179 12.84 22.06 15.10
C THR A 179 11.90 22.58 14.00
N GLU A 180 12.43 23.08 12.89
CA GLU A 180 11.64 23.62 11.78
C GLU A 180 11.42 22.55 10.71
N PHE A 181 10.21 21.99 10.64
CA PHE A 181 9.90 20.88 9.74
C PHE A 181 9.13 21.35 8.51
N THR A 182 9.49 20.78 7.34
CA THR A 182 8.78 20.97 6.08
C THR A 182 8.04 19.69 5.71
N PHE A 183 6.77 19.82 5.34
CA PHE A 183 5.87 18.71 4.98
C PHE A 183 5.20 18.95 3.63
N ILE A 184 4.93 17.87 2.89
CA ILE A 184 3.87 17.89 1.88
C ILE A 184 2.53 17.64 2.58
N SER A 185 1.53 18.46 2.28
CA SER A 185 0.19 18.30 2.86
C SER A 185 -0.92 18.64 1.88
N ASN A 186 -2.07 17.98 2.03
CA ASN A 186 -3.31 18.30 1.33
C ASN A 186 -4.26 19.18 2.17
N LYS A 187 -3.83 19.67 3.34
CA LYS A 187 -4.65 20.52 4.19
C LYS A 187 -5.04 21.80 3.45
N ASP A 188 -6.35 21.96 3.22
CA ASP A 188 -6.93 23.03 2.41
C ASP A 188 -6.33 23.15 1.00
N ALA A 189 -5.80 22.05 0.46
CA ALA A 189 -5.04 22.01 -0.79
C ALA A 189 -5.15 20.61 -1.46
N PRO A 190 -6.24 20.29 -2.18
CA PRO A 190 -6.44 18.96 -2.77
C PRO A 190 -5.35 18.50 -3.75
N LYS A 191 -4.60 19.43 -4.37
CA LYS A 191 -3.43 19.15 -5.22
C LYS A 191 -2.10 19.19 -4.47
N TYR A 192 -2.15 19.23 -3.14
CA TYR A 192 -1.03 19.31 -2.21
C TYR A 192 -0.20 20.60 -2.33
N LYS A 193 0.47 20.93 -1.23
CA LYS A 193 1.40 22.05 -1.08
C LYS A 193 2.52 21.68 -0.11
N LEU A 194 3.57 22.51 -0.06
CA LEU A 194 4.58 22.42 1.00
C LEU A 194 4.25 23.41 2.11
N ILE A 195 4.20 22.89 3.33
CA ILE A 195 3.99 23.68 4.55
C ILE A 195 5.18 23.51 5.50
N ARG A 196 5.40 24.51 6.35
CA ARG A 196 6.46 24.53 7.35
C ARG A 196 5.94 24.94 8.72
N VAL A 197 6.45 24.28 9.76
CA VAL A 197 6.06 24.49 11.15
C VAL A 197 7.25 24.29 12.09
N ASN A 198 7.28 25.06 13.17
CA ASN A 198 8.14 24.76 14.31
C ASN A 198 7.46 23.73 15.22
N ILE A 199 8.03 22.54 15.39
CA ILE A 199 7.41 21.46 16.17
C ILE A 199 7.36 21.74 17.69
N LYS A 200 8.07 22.76 18.18
CA LYS A 200 7.97 23.24 19.56
C LYS A 200 6.91 24.33 19.74
N GLU A 201 6.52 24.99 18.66
CA GLU A 201 5.47 26.03 18.62
C GLU A 201 4.48 25.76 17.49
N PRO A 202 3.71 24.64 17.54
CA PRO A 202 2.94 24.14 16.40
C PRO A 202 1.66 24.94 16.08
N GLY A 203 1.47 26.11 16.69
CA GLY A 203 0.31 26.96 16.50
C GLY A 203 0.31 27.74 15.18
N LEU A 204 1.45 27.82 14.48
CA LEU A 204 1.59 28.55 13.22
C LEU A 204 2.23 27.67 12.14
N TRP A 205 1.45 27.41 11.08
CA TRP A 205 1.90 26.70 9.88
C TRP A 205 1.95 27.69 8.72
N THR A 206 2.99 27.61 7.90
CA THR A 206 3.21 28.55 6.79
C THR A 206 3.45 27.82 5.49
N ASP A 207 2.94 28.37 4.38
CA ASP A 207 3.19 27.81 3.05
C ASP A 207 4.63 28.13 2.60
N VAL A 208 5.38 27.09 2.25
CA VAL A 208 6.70 27.19 1.60
C VAL A 208 6.53 27.23 0.09
N LEU A 209 5.67 26.34 -0.42
CA LEU A 209 5.29 26.25 -1.83
C LEU A 209 3.77 26.08 -1.87
N PRO A 210 3.01 27.08 -2.35
CA PRO A 210 1.56 27.00 -2.36
C PRO A 210 1.06 25.94 -3.34
N GLU A 211 -0.21 25.57 -3.20
CA GLU A 211 -0.88 24.64 -4.12
C GLU A 211 -0.81 25.16 -5.56
N SER A 212 -0.44 24.30 -6.51
CA SER A 212 -0.48 24.66 -7.93
C SER A 212 -1.92 24.86 -8.41
N ALA A 213 -2.14 25.82 -9.29
CA ALA A 213 -3.46 26.05 -9.89
C ALA A 213 -3.96 24.85 -10.72
N LYS A 214 -3.06 24.01 -11.24
CA LYS A 214 -3.39 22.89 -12.13
C LYS A 214 -2.85 21.55 -11.67
N ASP A 215 -1.59 21.50 -11.28
CA ASP A 215 -0.83 20.24 -11.18
C ASP A 215 -0.82 19.69 -9.75
N VAL A 216 -0.77 18.37 -9.60
CA VAL A 216 -0.70 17.72 -8.28
C VAL A 216 0.75 17.61 -7.84
N LEU A 217 1.10 18.12 -6.66
CA LEU A 217 2.42 17.89 -6.06
C LEU A 217 2.49 16.46 -5.51
N GLU A 218 3.25 15.60 -6.18
CA GLU A 218 3.38 14.18 -5.83
C GLU A 218 4.45 13.95 -4.76
N SER A 219 5.64 14.48 -4.98
CA SER A 219 6.79 14.29 -4.09
C SER A 219 7.71 15.52 -4.05
N ALA A 220 8.49 15.60 -2.98
CA ALA A 220 9.48 16.62 -2.73
C ALA A 220 10.62 15.98 -1.94
N TYR A 221 11.86 16.27 -2.32
CA TYR A 221 13.06 15.74 -1.67
C TYR A 221 14.03 16.88 -1.40
N ALA A 222 14.54 16.99 -0.18
CA ALA A 222 15.64 17.90 0.11
C ALA A 222 16.93 17.41 -0.55
N VAL A 223 17.59 18.31 -1.27
CA VAL A 223 18.82 18.04 -2.02
C VAL A 223 19.76 19.23 -1.90
N ASN A 224 21.05 18.96 -2.02
CA ASN A 224 22.10 20.00 -2.08
C ASN A 224 22.06 21.01 -0.90
N GLY A 225 21.59 20.58 0.27
CA GLY A 225 21.53 21.37 1.51
C GLY A 225 20.45 22.48 1.55
N ASN A 226 20.18 23.18 0.45
CA ASN A 226 19.22 24.30 0.41
C ASN A 226 18.22 24.23 -0.75
N GLN A 227 18.09 23.09 -1.43
CA GLN A 227 17.19 22.94 -2.57
C GLN A 227 16.18 21.82 -2.31
N LEU A 228 15.01 21.91 -2.96
CA LEU A 228 14.04 20.84 -3.02
C LEU A 228 13.87 20.39 -4.47
N LEU A 229 14.00 19.09 -4.72
CA LEU A 229 13.55 18.47 -5.97
C LEU A 229 12.07 18.15 -5.82
N VAL A 230 11.19 18.86 -6.53
CA VAL A 230 9.74 18.67 -6.48
C VAL A 230 9.24 18.01 -7.76
N SER A 231 8.35 17.03 -7.63
CA SER A 231 7.74 16.33 -8.76
C SER A 231 6.24 16.57 -8.78
N TYR A 232 5.76 17.09 -9.89
CA TYR A 232 4.35 17.30 -10.16
C TYR A 232 3.80 16.24 -11.10
N LEU A 233 2.53 15.86 -10.93
CA LEU A 233 1.75 15.17 -11.95
C LEU A 233 0.95 16.22 -12.74
N SER A 234 1.38 16.47 -13.97
CA SER A 234 0.73 17.40 -14.91
C SER A 234 0.24 16.62 -16.13
N ASP A 235 -1.07 16.59 -16.36
CA ASP A 235 -1.70 15.84 -17.46
C ASP A 235 -1.20 14.37 -17.55
N VAL A 236 -1.14 13.69 -16.40
CA VAL A 236 -0.68 12.30 -16.24
C VAL A 236 0.80 12.10 -16.62
N LYS A 237 1.61 13.16 -16.52
CA LYS A 237 3.06 13.14 -16.74
C LYS A 237 3.79 13.71 -15.55
N TYR A 238 4.88 13.06 -15.15
CA TYR A 238 5.75 13.60 -14.12
C TYR A 238 6.56 14.76 -14.68
N VAL A 239 6.50 15.91 -14.00
CA VAL A 239 7.30 17.10 -14.28
C VAL A 239 8.12 17.39 -13.03
N VAL A 240 9.44 17.30 -13.17
CA VAL A 240 10.38 17.52 -12.06
C VAL A 240 10.97 18.92 -12.15
N GLN A 241 10.96 19.64 -11.04
CA GLN A 241 11.50 20.99 -10.89
C GLN A 241 12.43 21.06 -9.68
N LEU A 242 13.38 21.98 -9.71
CA LEU A 242 14.26 22.28 -8.59
C LEU A 242 13.84 23.63 -7.98
N LEU A 243 13.57 23.65 -6.69
CA LEU A 243 13.23 24.83 -5.91
C LEU A 243 14.44 25.23 -5.05
N ASP A 244 14.92 26.47 -5.18
CA ASP A 244 15.92 27.00 -4.24
C ASP A 244 15.20 27.63 -3.04
N LEU A 245 15.42 27.11 -1.83
CA LEU A 245 14.75 27.59 -0.61
C LEU A 245 15.16 29.02 -0.21
N LYS A 246 16.31 29.52 -0.68
CA LYS A 246 16.76 30.90 -0.39
C LYS A 246 16.01 31.94 -1.21
N ASN A 247 15.80 31.65 -2.50
CA ASN A 247 15.18 32.60 -3.44
C ASN A 247 13.70 32.30 -3.69
N ARG A 248 13.21 31.11 -3.29
CA ARG A 248 11.86 30.58 -3.54
C ARG A 248 11.49 30.52 -5.04
N ASP A 249 12.49 30.49 -5.91
CA ASP A 249 12.32 30.39 -7.35
C ASP A 249 12.32 28.92 -7.79
N LEU A 250 11.32 28.55 -8.60
CA LEU A 250 11.31 27.26 -9.31
C LEU A 250 12.15 27.38 -10.58
N ALA A 251 13.18 26.55 -10.69
CA ALA A 251 13.95 26.40 -11.93
C ALA A 251 13.10 25.76 -13.02
N ALA A 252 13.45 26.03 -14.28
CA ALA A 252 12.76 25.49 -15.45
C ALA A 252 12.69 23.94 -15.40
N PRO A 253 11.58 23.33 -15.83
CA PRO A 253 11.35 21.90 -15.70
C PRO A 253 12.35 21.08 -16.52
N VAL A 254 12.86 20.01 -15.92
CA VAL A 254 13.67 19.01 -16.61
C VAL A 254 12.69 17.99 -17.19
N THR A 255 12.45 18.01 -18.51
CA THR A 255 11.51 17.07 -19.15
C THR A 255 12.23 16.20 -20.19
N ASP A 256 12.08 14.88 -20.03
CA ASP A 256 12.33 13.89 -21.09
C ASP A 256 10.96 13.45 -21.66
N ARG A 257 10.83 13.48 -22.99
CA ARG A 257 9.55 13.25 -23.71
C ARG A 257 9.42 11.81 -24.18
N TYR A 258 8.35 11.07 -23.84
CA TYR A 258 7.95 9.89 -24.63
C TYR A 258 6.43 9.56 -24.61
N TRP A 259 5.93 9.30 -25.83
CA TRP A 259 4.75 8.55 -26.33
C TRP A 259 3.30 9.09 -26.29
N HIS A 260 2.59 8.80 -27.40
CA HIS A 260 1.18 9.08 -27.72
C HIS A 260 0.35 7.79 -27.62
N SER A 261 -0.94 7.88 -27.30
CA SER A 261 -1.89 6.76 -27.26
C SER A 261 -2.78 6.71 -28.50
N THR A 262 -3.10 5.49 -28.95
CA THR A 262 -4.18 5.20 -29.92
C THR A 262 -5.23 4.33 -29.24
N GLY A 263 -6.52 4.64 -29.47
CA GLY A 263 -7.66 4.01 -28.82
C GLY A 263 -7.86 2.53 -29.12
N VAL A 264 -8.42 1.80 -28.14
CA VAL A 264 -8.69 0.36 -28.18
C VAL A 264 -10.21 0.14 -28.02
N PRO A 265 -10.84 -0.80 -28.74
CA PRO A 265 -12.27 -1.14 -28.58
C PRO A 265 -12.57 -1.85 -27.24
N GLU A 266 -13.84 -1.78 -26.82
CA GLU A 266 -14.30 -2.12 -25.47
C GLU A 266 -14.22 -3.64 -25.18
N MET A 267 -13.40 -4.00 -24.18
CA MET A 267 -13.27 -5.33 -23.59
C MET A 267 -13.21 -5.16 -22.07
N LYS A 268 -13.87 -6.05 -21.32
CA LYS A 268 -13.79 -6.04 -19.85
C LYS A 268 -12.92 -7.19 -19.36
N ILE A 269 -11.62 -6.91 -19.21
CA ILE A 269 -10.74 -7.74 -18.38
C ILE A 269 -10.75 -7.10 -17.00
N PHE A 270 -11.38 -7.78 -16.04
CA PHE A 270 -11.35 -7.36 -14.65
C PHE A 270 -10.16 -8.05 -13.97
N ARG A 271 -9.25 -7.26 -13.42
CA ARG A 271 -8.24 -7.79 -12.51
C ARG A 271 -8.81 -8.00 -11.11
N GLU A 272 -9.84 -7.27 -10.72
CA GLU A 272 -10.68 -7.51 -9.54
C GLU A 272 -11.67 -6.35 -9.45
N ILE A 273 -12.89 -6.60 -9.01
CA ILE A 273 -13.75 -5.56 -8.47
C ILE A 273 -14.02 -5.97 -7.04
N LEU A 274 -13.53 -5.17 -6.11
CA LEU A 274 -13.74 -5.38 -4.70
C LEU A 274 -14.89 -4.51 -4.22
N VAL A 275 -15.80 -5.13 -3.45
CA VAL A 275 -16.73 -4.43 -2.57
C VAL A 275 -16.49 -4.99 -1.17
N PRO A 276 -15.96 -4.19 -0.23
CA PRO A 276 -15.73 -4.66 1.13
C PRO A 276 -17.04 -5.14 1.78
N GLY A 277 -16.98 -6.23 2.54
CA GLY A 277 -18.02 -6.60 3.52
C GLY A 277 -19.28 -7.32 3.02
N PHE A 278 -19.45 -7.57 1.72
CA PHE A 278 -20.78 -7.93 1.20
C PHE A 278 -21.33 -9.34 1.60
N ASP A 279 -20.51 -10.29 2.05
CA ASP A 279 -21.03 -11.59 2.53
C ASP A 279 -20.26 -12.08 3.76
N ARG A 280 -20.92 -11.99 4.92
CA ARG A 280 -20.40 -12.36 6.24
C ARG A 280 -20.89 -13.71 6.74
N SER A 281 -21.46 -14.55 5.88
CA SER A 281 -21.88 -15.86 6.36
C SER A 281 -20.71 -16.73 6.85
N ASP A 282 -19.46 -16.49 6.42
CA ASP A 282 -18.28 -17.16 7.01
C ASP A 282 -16.87 -16.49 6.84
N PHE A 283 -16.69 -15.32 6.19
CA PHE A 283 -15.31 -14.85 5.87
C PHE A 283 -15.07 -13.33 6.00
N GLN A 284 -13.93 -12.96 6.61
CA GLN A 284 -13.40 -11.57 6.67
C GLN A 284 -12.17 -11.44 5.74
N VAL A 285 -11.90 -10.25 5.19
CA VAL A 285 -10.78 -9.99 4.25
C VAL A 285 -9.68 -9.19 4.95
N LYS A 286 -8.42 -9.61 4.80
CA LYS A 286 -7.26 -9.15 5.61
C LYS A 286 -7.13 -7.63 5.76
N THR A 287 -7.04 -6.94 4.62
CA THR A 287 -6.92 -5.48 4.51
C THR A 287 -8.20 -4.80 4.07
N GLY A 288 -9.29 -5.58 3.87
CA GLY A 288 -10.53 -5.08 3.29
C GLY A 288 -11.19 -3.95 4.08
N HIS A 289 -10.87 -3.86 5.38
CA HIS A 289 -11.33 -2.78 6.24
C HIS A 289 -10.71 -1.42 5.92
N ALA A 290 -9.49 -1.36 5.37
CA ALA A 290 -8.85 -0.09 5.01
C ALA A 290 -9.55 0.61 3.83
N TRP A 291 -10.21 -0.17 2.98
CA TRP A 291 -10.94 0.32 1.80
C TRP A 291 -12.37 0.78 2.09
N THR A 292 -12.83 0.74 3.34
CA THR A 292 -14.18 1.24 3.67
C THR A 292 -14.29 2.73 3.51
N SER A 293 -13.18 3.47 3.51
CA SER A 293 -13.20 4.91 3.27
C SER A 293 -13.56 5.24 1.82
N ASP A 294 -13.09 4.44 0.86
CA ASP A 294 -13.41 4.59 -0.57
C ASP A 294 -14.80 4.04 -0.94
N TYR A 295 -15.17 2.88 -0.40
CA TYR A 295 -16.37 2.14 -0.85
C TYR A 295 -17.56 2.23 0.11
N GLY A 296 -17.33 2.49 1.39
CA GLY A 296 -18.26 2.25 2.48
C GLY A 296 -18.21 0.81 3.02
N CYS A 297 -19.10 0.52 3.97
CA CYS A 297 -19.23 -0.71 4.74
C CYS A 297 -20.70 -1.15 4.75
N SER A 298 -20.95 -2.40 4.36
CA SER A 298 -22.30 -2.98 4.32
C SER A 298 -23.03 -3.06 5.67
N ASP A 299 -22.33 -2.86 6.79
CA ASP A 299 -22.95 -2.79 8.12
C ASP A 299 -23.77 -1.52 8.32
N ILE A 300 -23.46 -0.47 7.55
CA ILE A 300 -24.16 0.80 7.58
C ILE A 300 -25.21 0.76 6.47
N LYS A 301 -26.49 0.89 6.86
CA LYS A 301 -27.63 0.71 5.95
C LYS A 301 -27.54 1.59 4.71
N GLU A 302 -27.25 2.88 4.89
CA GLU A 302 -27.14 3.83 3.79
C GLU A 302 -26.04 3.42 2.80
N GLU A 303 -24.90 2.97 3.33
CA GLU A 303 -23.77 2.55 2.52
C GLU A 303 -24.07 1.24 1.78
N PHE A 304 -24.70 0.29 2.48
CA PHE A 304 -25.20 -0.95 1.87
C PHE A 304 -26.10 -0.67 0.65
N GLU A 305 -26.98 0.33 0.72
CA GLU A 305 -27.90 0.67 -0.36
C GLU A 305 -27.21 1.15 -1.64
N TRP A 306 -26.02 1.74 -1.57
CA TRP A 306 -25.22 1.99 -2.78
C TRP A 306 -24.39 0.76 -3.18
N LEU A 307 -23.82 0.04 -2.22
CA LEU A 307 -22.97 -1.14 -2.47
C LEU A 307 -23.72 -2.21 -3.27
N ILE A 308 -24.96 -2.53 -2.88
CA ILE A 308 -25.77 -3.57 -3.54
C ILE A 308 -26.10 -3.24 -5.00
N LYS A 309 -26.11 -1.97 -5.38
CA LYS A 309 -26.45 -1.55 -6.76
C LYS A 309 -25.38 -1.94 -7.77
N TYR A 310 -24.11 -2.00 -7.34
CA TYR A 310 -22.99 -2.25 -8.25
C TYR A 310 -22.14 -3.48 -7.88
N SER A 311 -22.34 -4.08 -6.70
CA SER A 311 -21.63 -5.29 -6.29
C SER A 311 -21.71 -6.39 -7.37
N PRO A 312 -20.58 -6.79 -8.00
CA PRO A 312 -20.61 -7.68 -9.16
C PRO A 312 -21.26 -9.03 -8.86
N LEU A 313 -20.95 -9.61 -7.70
CA LEU A 313 -21.47 -10.89 -7.26
C LEU A 313 -23.01 -10.90 -7.19
N HIS A 314 -23.64 -9.77 -6.87
CA HIS A 314 -25.09 -9.64 -6.63
C HIS A 314 -25.85 -9.08 -7.82
N ASN A 315 -25.15 -8.72 -8.89
CA ASN A 315 -25.73 -8.12 -10.09
C ASN A 315 -25.50 -8.94 -11.37
N VAL A 316 -25.06 -10.20 -11.24
CA VAL A 316 -25.08 -11.16 -12.34
C VAL A 316 -26.54 -11.45 -12.72
N ARG A 317 -26.94 -11.05 -13.94
CA ARG A 317 -28.32 -11.23 -14.45
C ARG A 317 -28.28 -11.61 -15.91
N ARG A 318 -29.20 -12.46 -16.35
CA ARG A 318 -29.28 -12.89 -17.75
C ARG A 318 -29.72 -11.73 -18.65
N PRO A 319 -28.86 -11.25 -19.57
CA PRO A 319 -29.21 -10.11 -20.40
C PRO A 319 -30.35 -10.42 -21.38
N TRP A 320 -30.46 -11.68 -21.84
CA TRP A 320 -31.52 -12.14 -22.74
C TRP A 320 -32.92 -12.25 -22.10
N GLU A 321 -33.05 -12.08 -20.78
CA GLU A 321 -34.37 -12.03 -20.11
C GLU A 321 -34.94 -10.60 -20.06
N LYS A 322 -34.18 -9.59 -20.49
CA LYS A 322 -34.67 -8.20 -20.54
C LYS A 322 -35.57 -7.98 -21.77
N PRO A 323 -36.64 -7.18 -21.65
CA PRO A 323 -37.60 -6.94 -22.74
C PRO A 323 -37.10 -5.96 -23.82
N ALA A 324 -35.91 -6.19 -24.38
CA ALA A 324 -35.36 -5.42 -25.50
C ALA A 324 -34.74 -6.35 -26.57
N GLY A 325 -35.16 -6.15 -27.82
CA GLY A 325 -35.08 -7.08 -28.96
C GLY A 325 -33.72 -7.43 -29.56
N GLU A 326 -32.65 -7.58 -28.76
CA GLU A 326 -31.37 -8.10 -29.25
C GLU A 326 -30.93 -9.35 -28.49
N ALA A 327 -30.45 -10.35 -29.22
CA ALA A 327 -29.79 -11.51 -28.65
C ALA A 327 -28.49 -11.06 -27.97
N CYS A 328 -28.56 -10.84 -26.65
CA CYS A 328 -27.44 -10.39 -25.84
C CYS A 328 -26.98 -11.53 -24.93
N GLN A 329 -25.67 -11.74 -24.83
CA GLN A 329 -25.02 -12.67 -23.89
C GLN A 329 -23.84 -11.96 -23.21
N TYR A 330 -23.31 -12.51 -22.13
CA TYR A 330 -22.07 -11.99 -21.54
C TYR A 330 -20.90 -12.15 -22.51
N PRO A 331 -19.94 -11.22 -22.52
CA PRO A 331 -18.72 -11.37 -23.29
C PRO A 331 -17.89 -12.56 -22.78
N PRO A 332 -16.95 -13.08 -23.58
CA PRO A 332 -15.94 -14.02 -23.08
C PRO A 332 -15.23 -13.42 -21.86
N THR A 333 -15.26 -14.13 -20.74
CA THR A 333 -14.77 -13.64 -19.45
C THR A 333 -13.68 -14.55 -18.94
N MET A 334 -12.51 -13.98 -18.64
CA MET A 334 -11.44 -14.64 -17.89
C MET A 334 -11.16 -13.83 -16.63
N LEU A 335 -11.41 -14.43 -15.46
CA LEU A 335 -11.02 -13.86 -14.17
C LEU A 335 -9.59 -14.28 -13.83
N LEU A 336 -8.77 -13.32 -13.40
CA LEU A 336 -7.37 -13.54 -13.01
C LEU A 336 -7.26 -13.37 -11.50
N THR A 337 -6.66 -14.33 -10.81
CA THR A 337 -6.36 -14.24 -9.38
C THR A 337 -5.21 -15.19 -9.04
N ALA A 338 -4.77 -15.20 -7.79
CA ALA A 338 -3.70 -16.09 -7.34
C ALA A 338 -4.04 -16.72 -5.98
N ASP A 339 -3.53 -17.93 -5.74
CA ASP A 339 -3.88 -18.73 -4.56
C ASP A 339 -3.34 -18.18 -3.23
N HIS A 340 -2.32 -17.30 -3.27
CA HIS A 340 -1.76 -16.59 -2.11
C HIS A 340 -1.97 -15.08 -2.22
N ASP A 341 -3.00 -14.62 -2.95
CA ASP A 341 -3.38 -13.20 -2.91
C ASP A 341 -4.03 -12.89 -1.57
N ASP A 342 -3.24 -12.27 -0.70
CA ASP A 342 -3.67 -11.86 0.63
C ASP A 342 -3.97 -10.38 0.76
N ARG A 343 -3.92 -9.65 -0.37
CA ARG A 343 -4.41 -8.28 -0.48
C ARG A 343 -5.88 -8.32 -0.86
N VAL A 344 -6.18 -8.97 -1.97
CA VAL A 344 -7.54 -9.24 -2.47
C VAL A 344 -7.73 -10.75 -2.51
N VAL A 345 -8.37 -11.28 -1.46
CA VAL A 345 -8.49 -12.73 -1.29
C VAL A 345 -9.19 -13.40 -2.49
N PRO A 346 -8.70 -14.56 -2.97
CA PRO A 346 -9.19 -15.18 -4.22
C PRO A 346 -10.67 -15.57 -4.19
N LEU A 347 -11.27 -15.67 -3.00
CA LEU A 347 -12.71 -15.93 -2.84
C LEU A 347 -13.57 -14.93 -3.61
N HIS A 348 -13.13 -13.68 -3.81
CA HIS A 348 -13.86 -12.69 -4.60
C HIS A 348 -14.08 -13.19 -6.04
N SER A 349 -12.98 -13.58 -6.68
CA SER A 349 -12.99 -14.13 -8.04
C SER A 349 -13.69 -15.48 -8.12
N LEU A 350 -13.49 -16.36 -7.13
CA LEU A 350 -14.11 -17.69 -7.09
C LEU A 350 -15.64 -17.63 -6.96
N LYS A 351 -16.16 -16.78 -6.06
CA LYS A 351 -17.61 -16.61 -5.87
C LYS A 351 -18.25 -15.98 -7.10
N LEU A 352 -17.61 -14.97 -7.69
CA LEU A 352 -18.10 -14.36 -8.93
C LEU A 352 -18.13 -15.37 -10.08
N LEU A 353 -17.05 -16.17 -10.24
CA LEU A 353 -16.99 -17.22 -11.25
C LEU A 353 -18.15 -18.21 -11.09
N ALA A 354 -18.34 -18.73 -9.87
CA ALA A 354 -19.39 -19.69 -9.56
C ALA A 354 -20.78 -19.11 -9.85
N THR A 355 -21.05 -17.88 -9.42
CA THR A 355 -22.33 -17.21 -9.67
C THR A 355 -22.56 -16.96 -11.17
N MET A 356 -21.54 -16.51 -11.91
CA MET A 356 -21.64 -16.31 -13.36
C MET A 356 -21.93 -17.63 -14.08
N GLN A 357 -21.19 -18.70 -13.79
CA GLN A 357 -21.41 -20.00 -14.39
C GLN A 357 -22.76 -20.59 -14.02
N TYR A 358 -23.19 -20.46 -12.76
CA TYR A 358 -24.50 -20.92 -12.33
C TYR A 358 -25.62 -20.17 -13.02
N VAL A 359 -25.67 -18.85 -12.89
CA VAL A 359 -26.77 -18.00 -13.41
C VAL A 359 -26.83 -18.05 -14.93
N LEU A 360 -25.70 -17.99 -15.62
CA LEU A 360 -25.65 -17.83 -17.07
C LEU A 360 -25.57 -19.16 -17.82
N CYS A 361 -25.08 -20.24 -17.20
CA CYS A 361 -24.83 -21.50 -17.91
C CYS A 361 -25.60 -22.69 -17.33
N THR A 362 -25.35 -23.05 -16.07
CA THR A 362 -25.76 -24.38 -15.57
C THR A 362 -27.16 -24.42 -14.95
N SER A 363 -27.76 -23.28 -14.62
CA SER A 363 -29.11 -23.21 -14.03
C SER A 363 -30.26 -23.29 -15.05
N ILE A 364 -29.96 -23.34 -16.35
CA ILE A 364 -30.94 -23.51 -17.43
C ILE A 364 -30.44 -24.50 -18.46
N ASN A 365 -31.38 -25.23 -19.07
CA ASN A 365 -31.09 -26.06 -20.24
C ASN A 365 -30.98 -25.18 -21.48
N ASN A 366 -30.05 -25.52 -22.39
CA ASN A 366 -29.83 -24.79 -23.66
C ASN A 366 -29.58 -23.29 -23.46
N SER A 367 -28.68 -22.93 -22.54
CA SER A 367 -28.33 -21.53 -22.33
C SER A 367 -27.89 -20.83 -23.63
N PRO A 368 -28.38 -19.60 -23.92
CA PRO A 368 -27.86 -18.75 -24.99
C PRO A 368 -26.41 -18.28 -24.76
N GLN A 369 -25.86 -18.46 -23.55
CA GLN A 369 -24.48 -18.12 -23.22
C GLN A 369 -23.52 -19.15 -23.84
N THR A 370 -22.89 -18.78 -24.95
CA THR A 370 -21.89 -19.60 -25.64
C THR A 370 -20.46 -19.13 -25.35
N ASN A 371 -20.28 -17.85 -25.03
CA ASN A 371 -18.97 -17.30 -24.71
C ASN A 371 -18.44 -17.90 -23.40
N PRO A 372 -17.15 -18.28 -23.34
CA PRO A 372 -16.58 -18.92 -22.17
C PRO A 372 -16.51 -17.97 -20.97
N ILE A 373 -16.76 -18.51 -19.78
CA ILE A 373 -16.60 -17.84 -18.49
C ILE A 373 -15.68 -18.72 -17.65
N ILE A 374 -14.42 -18.32 -17.54
CA ILE A 374 -13.34 -19.12 -16.94
C ILE A 374 -12.54 -18.28 -15.94
N ALA A 375 -11.71 -18.94 -15.13
CA ALA A 375 -10.71 -18.29 -14.30
C ALA A 375 -9.34 -18.90 -14.54
N ARG A 376 -8.31 -18.06 -14.54
CA ARG A 376 -6.90 -18.43 -14.50
C ARG A 376 -6.38 -18.10 -13.10
N ILE A 377 -6.20 -19.14 -12.29
CA ILE A 377 -5.73 -19.03 -10.91
C ILE A 377 -4.25 -19.38 -10.90
N ASP A 378 -3.40 -18.38 -10.73
CA ASP A 378 -1.96 -18.60 -10.63
C ASP A 378 -1.62 -19.27 -9.29
N ARG A 379 -0.74 -20.27 -9.33
CA ARG A 379 -0.31 -21.01 -8.13
C ARG A 379 1.02 -20.50 -7.61
N LYS A 380 1.20 -20.44 -6.30
CA LYS A 380 2.39 -19.88 -5.65
C LYS A 380 2.65 -18.44 -6.11
N ALA A 381 1.58 -17.65 -6.15
CA ALA A 381 1.61 -16.22 -6.48
C ALA A 381 0.56 -15.49 -5.62
N GLY A 382 0.77 -14.19 -5.41
CA GLY A 382 -0.16 -13.30 -4.74
C GLY A 382 -0.51 -12.09 -5.59
N HIS A 383 -0.77 -10.95 -4.96
CA HIS A 383 -1.43 -9.82 -5.60
C HIS A 383 -0.73 -9.25 -6.85
N GLY A 384 0.60 -9.31 -6.88
CA GLY A 384 1.36 -8.87 -8.06
C GLY A 384 2.79 -8.48 -7.77
N ALA A 385 3.05 -7.89 -6.60
CA ALA A 385 4.39 -7.50 -6.19
C ALA A 385 5.31 -8.72 -6.06
N GLY A 386 6.55 -8.61 -6.55
CA GLY A 386 7.55 -9.67 -6.44
C GLY A 386 7.30 -10.91 -7.32
N ARG A 387 6.33 -10.86 -8.27
CA ARG A 387 6.09 -11.99 -9.18
C ARG A 387 7.30 -12.23 -10.10
N PRO A 388 7.75 -13.49 -10.27
CA PRO A 388 8.78 -13.84 -11.24
C PRO A 388 8.43 -13.38 -12.65
N THR A 389 9.42 -12.90 -13.40
CA THR A 389 9.26 -12.43 -14.79
C THR A 389 8.56 -13.46 -15.67
N GLN A 390 8.90 -14.74 -15.52
CA GLN A 390 8.25 -15.81 -16.31
C GLN A 390 6.75 -15.89 -16.04
N LYS A 391 6.31 -15.79 -14.77
CA LYS A 391 4.87 -15.82 -14.43
C LYS A 391 4.12 -14.62 -15.02
N MET A 392 4.75 -13.45 -15.06
CA MET A 392 4.16 -12.26 -15.70
C MET A 392 4.04 -12.44 -17.22
N ILE A 393 5.05 -13.03 -17.86
CA ILE A 393 5.02 -13.37 -19.29
C ILE A 393 3.93 -14.39 -19.56
N ASP A 394 3.85 -15.47 -18.79
CA ASP A 394 2.86 -16.53 -18.96
C ASP A 394 1.43 -16.00 -18.80
N GLU A 395 1.18 -15.18 -17.78
CA GLU A 395 -0.13 -14.54 -17.60
C GLU A 395 -0.49 -13.62 -18.76
N THR A 396 0.49 -12.85 -19.24
CA THR A 396 0.31 -11.96 -20.38
C THR A 396 0.00 -12.76 -21.64
N ALA A 397 0.76 -13.83 -21.89
CA ALA A 397 0.57 -14.74 -23.02
C ALA A 397 -0.81 -15.40 -22.98
N ASP A 398 -1.25 -15.90 -21.82
CA ASP A 398 -2.58 -16.52 -21.65
C ASP A 398 -3.70 -15.52 -21.92
N ARG A 399 -3.58 -14.30 -21.37
CA ARG A 399 -4.57 -13.22 -21.55
C ARG A 399 -4.68 -12.79 -23.01
N TYR A 400 -3.55 -12.55 -23.68
CA TYR A 400 -3.55 -12.16 -25.10
C TYR A 400 -3.97 -13.30 -26.03
N SER A 401 -3.63 -14.55 -25.70
CA SER A 401 -4.07 -15.72 -26.47
C SER A 401 -5.57 -15.93 -26.35
N PHE A 402 -6.13 -15.78 -25.14
CA PHE A 402 -7.57 -15.79 -24.93
C PHE A 402 -8.25 -14.67 -25.72
N LEU A 403 -7.73 -13.45 -25.63
CA LEU A 403 -8.22 -12.31 -26.40
C LEU A 403 -8.22 -12.58 -27.91
N ALA A 404 -7.08 -12.99 -28.46
CA ALA A 404 -6.93 -13.25 -29.88
C ALA A 404 -7.90 -14.33 -30.35
N LYS A 405 -8.04 -15.41 -29.58
CA LYS A 405 -8.96 -16.51 -29.89
C LYS A 405 -10.43 -16.06 -29.87
N MET A 406 -10.82 -15.26 -28.88
CA MET A 406 -12.21 -14.80 -28.70
C MET A 406 -12.62 -13.73 -29.71
N MET A 407 -11.68 -12.90 -30.17
CA MET A 407 -11.93 -11.87 -31.18
C MET A 407 -11.72 -12.37 -32.62
N GLY A 408 -11.30 -13.61 -32.81
CA GLY A 408 -10.92 -14.12 -34.13
C GLY A 408 -9.73 -13.37 -34.74
N ALA A 409 -8.87 -12.77 -33.91
CA ALA A 409 -7.71 -12.03 -34.37
C ALA A 409 -6.64 -13.01 -34.91
N SER A 410 -5.97 -12.61 -35.98
CA SER A 410 -4.86 -13.37 -36.58
C SER A 410 -3.53 -12.69 -36.28
N TRP A 411 -2.48 -13.50 -36.16
CA TRP A 411 -1.11 -13.02 -35.98
C TRP A 411 -0.59 -12.42 -37.29
N ILE A 412 0.03 -11.24 -37.21
CA ILE A 412 0.74 -10.61 -38.32
C ILE A 412 2.23 -10.87 -38.11
N GLY A 413 2.82 -11.69 -38.98
CA GLY A 413 4.22 -12.09 -38.93
C GLY A 413 5.17 -11.18 -39.69
#